data_AF-A0AAX2KMQ2-F1
#
_entry.id   AF-A0AAX2KMQ2-F1
#
_cell.length_a   1.000
_cell.length_b   1.000
_cell.length_c   1.000
_cell.angle_alpha   90.00
_cell.angle_beta   90.00
_cell.angle_gamma   90.00
#
_symmetry.space_group_name_H-M   'P 1'
#
loop_
_entity.id
_entity.type
_entity.pdbx_description
1 polymer ?
#
loop_
_entity_poly.entity_id
_entity_poly.type
_entity_poly.pdbx_seq_one_letter_code
_entity_poly.pdbx_strand_id
1 'polypeptide(L)' 'MNRLEELIKNPKKFNLSNEAIDSLRELFVTFETNPFFPMSRYDYARRYLMQLYFAGFISSDLVQSILSEFKKSG' A
#
# COMPACT_ATOMS: atom_id res chain seq x y z
N MET A 1 -3.57 3.98 13.30
CA MET A 1 -3.31 4.80 12.10
C MET A 1 -2.65 3.88 11.10
N ASN A 2 -3.27 3.64 9.94
CA ASN A 2 -2.82 2.61 8.99
C ASN A 2 -1.47 3.05 8.39
N ARG A 3 -0.51 2.14 8.25
CA ARG A 3 0.81 2.42 7.64
C ARG A 3 0.67 3.05 6.26
N LEU A 4 -0.30 2.61 5.46
CA LEU A 4 -0.59 3.16 4.14
C LEU A 4 -0.96 4.66 4.22
N GLU A 5 -1.75 5.03 5.21
CA GLU A 5 -2.18 6.41 5.45
C GLU A 5 -1.01 7.32 5.89
N GLU A 6 -0.08 6.80 6.71
CA GLU A 6 1.12 7.55 7.14
C GLU A 6 2.03 7.88 5.95
N LEU A 7 2.23 6.91 5.04
CA LEU A 7 3.06 7.07 3.84
C LEU A 7 2.50 8.15 2.91
N ILE A 8 1.18 8.18 2.73
CA ILE A 8 0.48 9.15 1.88
C ILE A 8 0.51 10.56 2.49
N LYS A 9 0.39 10.66 3.82
CA LYS A 9 0.40 11.95 4.53
C LYS A 9 1.80 12.54 4.68
N ASN A 10 2.85 11.70 4.75
CA ASN A 10 4.22 12.15 4.99
C ASN A 10 5.24 11.62 3.95
N PRO A 11 5.01 11.78 2.64
CA PRO A 11 5.86 11.15 1.62
C PRO A 11 7.34 11.56 1.69
N LYS A 12 7.62 12.82 2.06
CA LYS A 12 8.99 13.35 2.22
C LYS A 12 9.79 12.63 3.31
N LYS A 13 9.13 12.11 4.34
CA LYS A 13 9.77 11.35 5.44
C LYS A 13 10.30 10.00 4.96
N PHE A 14 9.73 9.46 3.89
CA PHE A 14 10.01 8.11 3.40
C PHE A 14 10.78 8.08 2.08
N ASN A 15 11.18 9.25 1.56
CA ASN A 15 11.94 9.40 0.31
C ASN A 15 11.35 8.59 -0.87
N LEU A 16 10.03 8.59 -0.98
CA LEU A 16 9.31 7.91 -2.06
C LEU A 16 9.28 8.77 -3.31
N SER A 17 9.34 8.14 -4.49
CA SER A 17 9.09 8.82 -5.76
C SER A 17 7.62 9.24 -5.86
N ASN A 18 7.30 10.20 -6.73
CA ASN A 18 5.92 10.62 -6.95
C ASN A 18 5.05 9.46 -7.46
N GLU A 19 5.61 8.61 -8.31
CA GLU A 19 4.95 7.41 -8.85
C GLU A 19 4.58 6.44 -7.73
N ALA A 20 5.50 6.19 -6.79
CA ALA A 20 5.23 5.34 -5.64
C ALA A 20 4.11 5.92 -4.77
N ILE A 21 4.10 7.24 -4.57
CA ILE A 21 3.09 7.93 -3.75
C ILE A 21 1.72 7.83 -4.40
N ASP A 22 1.63 8.09 -5.71
CA ASP A 22 0.36 8.05 -6.44
C ASP A 22 -0.21 6.64 -6.50
N SER A 23 0.62 5.62 -6.71
CA SER A 23 0.17 4.22 -6.64
C SER A 23 -0.29 3.82 -5.23
N LEU A 24 0.40 4.25 -4.17
CA LEU A 24 -0.06 3.97 -2.80
C LEU A 24 -1.37 4.69 -2.47
N ARG A 25 -1.58 5.90 -3.01
CA ARG A 25 -2.87 6.62 -2.93
C ARG A 25 -3.98 5.88 -3.65
N GLU A 26 -3.72 5.38 -4.84
CA GLU A 26 -4.69 4.57 -5.59
C GLU A 26 -5.11 3.33 -4.78
N LEU A 27 -4.14 2.60 -4.20
CA LEU A 27 -4.41 1.46 -3.33
C LEU A 27 -5.31 1.85 -2.14
N PHE A 28 -5.02 2.98 -1.50
CA PHE A 28 -5.83 3.48 -0.38
C PHE A 28 -7.27 3.81 -0.81
N VAL A 29 -7.43 4.60 -1.88
CA VAL A 29 -8.75 4.98 -2.41
C VAL A 29 -9.56 3.76 -2.83
N THR A 30 -8.91 2.74 -3.41
CA THR A 30 -9.60 1.51 -3.82
C THR A 30 -10.26 0.83 -2.62
N PHE A 31 -9.59 0.75 -1.47
CA PHE A 31 -10.17 0.17 -0.26
C PHE A 31 -11.25 1.02 0.42
N GLU A 32 -11.17 2.34 0.31
CA GLU A 32 -12.17 3.26 0.86
C GLU A 32 -13.45 3.30 0.02
N THR A 33 -13.32 3.21 -1.31
CA THR A 33 -14.44 3.38 -2.25
C THR A 33 -15.16 2.08 -2.58
N ASN A 34 -14.56 0.92 -2.30
CA ASN A 34 -15.11 -0.36 -2.67
C ASN A 34 -15.38 -1.25 -1.44
N PRO A 35 -16.59 -1.21 -0.86
CA PRO A 35 -16.94 -2.04 0.29
C PRO A 35 -17.06 -3.54 -0.06
N PHE A 36 -17.30 -3.87 -1.34
CA PHE A 36 -17.43 -5.25 -1.82
C PHE A 36 -16.21 -5.65 -2.65
N PHE A 37 -15.10 -5.93 -1.95
CA PHE A 37 -13.94 -6.51 -2.62
C PHE A 37 -14.17 -7.99 -2.92
N PRO A 38 -13.90 -8.45 -4.17
CA PRO A 38 -14.09 -9.86 -4.55
C PRO A 38 -13.04 -10.80 -3.96
N MET A 39 -12.07 -10.27 -3.19
CA MET A 39 -10.99 -11.01 -2.57
C MET A 39 -10.54 -10.33 -1.27
N SER A 40 -9.73 -11.01 -0.46
CA SER A 40 -9.23 -10.41 0.78
C SER A 40 -8.43 -9.13 0.49
N ARG A 41 -8.58 -8.10 1.33
CA ARG A 41 -7.81 -6.85 1.22
C ARG A 41 -6.31 -7.12 1.29
N TYR A 42 -5.89 -8.11 2.10
CA TYR A 42 -4.50 -8.56 2.20
C TYR A 42 -3.98 -9.08 0.86
N ASP A 43 -4.70 -10.01 0.22
CA ASP A 43 -4.25 -10.62 -1.04
C ASP A 43 -4.21 -9.59 -2.18
N TYR A 44 -5.16 -8.65 -2.20
CA TYR A 44 -5.16 -7.57 -3.18
C TYR A 44 -3.97 -6.64 -2.97
N ALA A 45 -3.77 -6.15 -1.74
CA ALA A 45 -2.64 -5.31 -1.38
C ALA A 45 -1.32 -6.01 -1.69
N ARG A 46 -1.20 -7.31 -1.40
CA ARG A 46 0.01 -8.09 -1.69
C ARG A 46 0.32 -8.11 -3.17
N ARG A 47 -0.66 -8.39 -4.03
CA ARG A 47 -0.47 -8.41 -5.49
C ARG A 47 -0.05 -7.03 -6.01
N TYR A 48 -0.75 -5.98 -5.58
CA TYR A 48 -0.48 -4.61 -6.00
C TYR A 48 0.92 -4.13 -5.55
N LEU A 49 1.27 -4.33 -4.29
CA LEU A 49 2.57 -3.92 -3.75
C LEU A 49 3.74 -4.71 -4.36
N MET A 50 3.56 -5.99 -4.68
CA MET A 50 4.58 -6.77 -5.38
C MET A 50 4.84 -6.23 -6.80
N GLN A 51 3.83 -5.71 -7.50
CA GLN A 51 4.03 -5.05 -8.80
C GLN A 51 4.90 -3.80 -8.66
N LEU A 52 4.63 -2.96 -7.65
CA LEU A 52 5.44 -1.78 -7.37
C LEU A 52 6.87 -2.13 -6.98
N TYR A 53 7.06 -3.20 -6.20
CA TYR A 53 8.38 -3.70 -5.85
C TYR A 53 9.16 -4.17 -7.07
N PHE A 54 8.56 -5.00 -7.94
CA PHE A 54 9.24 -5.47 -9.16
C PHE A 54 9.53 -4.35 -10.15
N ALA A 55 8.73 -3.28 -10.17
CA ALA A 55 8.99 -2.07 -10.93
C ALA A 55 10.06 -1.16 -10.30
N GLY A 56 10.54 -1.47 -9.09
CA GLY A 56 11.57 -0.68 -8.38
C GLY A 56 11.04 0.58 -7.70
N PHE A 57 9.72 0.77 -7.59
CA PHE A 57 9.12 1.95 -6.97
C PHE A 57 9.18 1.92 -5.44
N ILE A 58 9.15 0.73 -4.83
CA ILE A 58 9.18 0.55 -3.38
C ILE A 58 10.10 -0.61 -2.99
N SER A 59 10.64 -0.57 -1.77
CA SER A 59 11.47 -1.66 -1.24
C SER A 59 10.61 -2.83 -0.74
N SER A 60 11.21 -4.03 -0.67
CA SER A 60 10.59 -5.20 -0.05
C SER A 60 10.23 -4.96 1.42
N ASP A 61 11.05 -4.21 2.16
CA ASP A 61 10.76 -3.82 3.55
C ASP A 61 9.50 -2.97 3.65
N LEU A 62 9.29 -2.05 2.71
CA LEU A 62 8.09 -1.22 2.67
C LEU A 62 6.85 -2.07 2.36
N VAL A 63 6.96 -3.03 1.44
CA VAL A 63 5.89 -4.00 1.17
C VAL A 63 5.48 -4.74 2.44
N GLN A 64 6.44 -5.31 3.18
CA GLN A 64 6.14 -6.05 4.41
C GLN A 64 5.55 -5.14 5.50
N SER A 65 6.09 -3.93 5.65
CA SER A 65 5.59 -2.93 6.59
C SER A 65 4.10 -2.63 6.35
N ILE A 66 3.71 -2.40 5.09
CA ILE A 66 2.31 -2.16 4.73
C ILE A 66 1.46 -3.41 4.96
N LEU A 67 1.90 -4.58 4.49
CA LEU A 67 1.14 -5.84 4.58
C LEU A 67 0.91 -6.31 6.02
N SER A 68 1.79 -5.93 6.96
CA SER A 68 1.64 -6.28 8.37
C SER A 68 0.38 -5.70 9.01
N GLU A 69 -0.09 -4.53 8.55
CA GLU A 69 -1.30 -3.88 9.06
C GLU A 69 -2.58 -4.61 8.60
N PHE A 70 -2.55 -5.18 7.39
CA PHE A 70 -3.64 -5.98 6.86
C PHE A 70 -3.79 -7.32 7.62
N LYS A 71 -2.70 -7.87 8.16
CA LYS A 71 -2.74 -9.09 8.99
C LYS A 71 -3.28 -8.86 10.40
N LYS A 72 -3.08 -7.67 10.97
CA LYS A 72 -3.58 -7.32 12.32
C LYS A 72 -5.08 -7.04 12.34
N SER A 73 -5.68 -6.79 11.18
CA SER A 73 -7.09 -6.41 11.05
C SER A 73 -8.01 -7.61 10.73
N GLY A 74 -7.52 -8.83 10.92
CA GLY A 74 -8.24 -10.08 10.71
C GLY A 74 -8.72 -10.70 12.02
#